data_AF-A0A3D2EMN9-F1
#
_entry.id   AF-A0A3D2EMN9-F1
#
_cell.length_a   1.000
_cell.length_b   1.000
_cell.length_c   1.000
_cell.angle_alpha   90.00
_cell.angle_beta   90.00
_cell.angle_gamma   90.00
#
_symmetry.space_group_name_H-M   'P 1'
#
loop_
_entity.id
_entity.type
_entity.pdbx_description
1 polymer ?
#
loop_
_entity_poly.entity_id
_entity_poly.type
_entity_poly.pdbx_seq_one_letter_code
_entity_poly.pdbx_strand_id
1 'polypeptide(L)' 'MTDEEMLYDDVHIALLEDIWGEGFLSPGGPDEVARVLEGLDLSGKTVLDIGCGSGAIAVLLAR' A
#
# COMPACT_ATOMS: atom_id res chain seq x y z
N MET A 1 -22.66 -3.05 -21.79
CA MET A 1 -21.72 -3.22 -20.67
C MET A 1 -21.01 -1.90 -20.55
N THR A 2 -21.26 -1.15 -19.49
CA THR A 2 -20.42 0.02 -19.19
C THR A 2 -19.01 -0.51 -19.03
N ASP A 3 -18.03 0.07 -19.73
CA ASP A 3 -16.62 -0.22 -19.45
C ASP A 3 -16.44 0.02 -17.95
N GLU A 4 -16.23 -1.04 -17.18
CA GLU A 4 -15.78 -0.89 -15.80
C GLU A 4 -14.44 -0.17 -15.88
N GLU A 5 -14.34 1.03 -15.31
CA GLU A 5 -13.06 1.75 -15.26
C GLU A 5 -12.01 0.81 -14.67
N MET A 6 -10.96 0.50 -15.44
CA MET A 6 -9.87 -0.33 -14.97
C MET A 6 -9.00 0.48 -14.01
N LEU A 7 -9.37 0.47 -12.73
CA LEU A 7 -8.71 1.29 -11.69
C LEU A 7 -7.30 0.83 -11.29
N TYR A 8 -6.86 -0.34 -11.77
CA TYR A 8 -5.57 -0.95 -11.40
C TYR A 8 -4.85 -1.55 -12.61
N ASP A 9 -4.98 -0.93 -13.78
CA ASP A 9 -4.06 -1.21 -14.88
C ASP A 9 -2.67 -0.59 -14.60
N ASP A 10 -1.69 -0.92 -15.44
CA ASP A 10 -0.31 -0.47 -15.26
C ASP A 10 -0.17 1.07 -15.23
N VAL A 11 -1.03 1.77 -15.98
CA VAL A 11 -1.00 3.24 -16.07
C VAL A 11 -1.52 3.87 -14.77
N HIS A 12 -2.63 3.37 -14.24
CA HIS A 12 -3.18 3.85 -12.97
C HIS A 12 -2.26 3.50 -11.80
N ILE A 13 -1.67 2.31 -11.79
CA ILE A 13 -0.69 1.89 -10.78
C ILE A 13 0.53 2.83 -10.80
N ALA A 14 1.12 3.07 -11.97
CA ALA A 14 2.27 3.97 -12.10
C ALA A 14 1.93 5.39 -11.61
N LEU A 15 0.74 5.92 -11.94
CA LEU A 15 0.29 7.22 -11.45
C LEU A 15 0.18 7.26 -9.93
N LEU A 16 -0.36 6.21 -9.29
CA LEU A 16 -0.50 6.16 -7.84
C LEU A 16 0.88 6.08 -7.15
N GLU A 17 1.80 5.30 -7.70
CA GLU A 17 3.18 5.21 -7.20
C GLU A 17 3.93 6.53 -7.36
N ASP A 18 3.68 7.29 -8.43
CA ASP A 18 4.25 8.65 -8.62
C ASP A 18 3.75 9.64 -7.54
N ILE A 19 2.52 9.49 -7.06
CA ILE A 19 1.92 10.39 -6.06
C ILE A 19 2.31 9.96 -4.63
N TRP A 20 2.26 8.66 -4.33
CA TRP A 20 2.35 8.13 -2.97
C TRP A 20 3.66 7.43 -2.65
N GLY A 21 4.50 7.18 -3.65
CA GLY A 21 5.79 6.50 -3.52
C GLY A 21 5.76 5.08 -4.10
N GLU A 22 6.95 4.56 -4.39
CA GLU A 22 7.17 3.25 -5.01
C GLU A 22 6.41 2.14 -4.26
N GLY A 23 5.52 1.44 -4.97
CA GLY A 23 4.71 0.34 -4.46
C GLY A 23 3.55 0.74 -3.54
N PHE A 24 3.30 2.05 -3.32
CA PHE A 24 2.17 2.55 -2.55
C PHE A 24 1.03 2.98 -3.47
N LEU A 25 -0.11 2.29 -3.37
CA LEU A 25 -1.29 2.54 -4.20
C LEU A 25 -2.38 3.33 -3.47
N SER A 26 -2.11 3.77 -2.24
CA SER A 26 -3.05 4.48 -1.38
C SER A 26 -2.43 5.75 -0.78
N PRO A 27 -3.26 6.76 -0.41
CA PRO A 27 -2.79 8.04 0.07
C PRO A 27 -1.79 7.99 1.24
N GLY A 28 -0.76 8.83 1.15
CA GLY A 28 0.16 9.14 2.23
C GLY A 28 1.36 8.20 2.38
N GLY A 29 1.45 7.13 1.58
CA GLY A 29 2.66 6.34 1.43
C GLY A 29 3.21 5.76 2.75
N PRO A 30 4.55 5.68 2.91
CA PRO A 30 5.16 5.08 4.11
C PRO A 30 4.86 5.87 5.39
N ASP A 31 4.74 7.19 5.31
CA ASP A 31 4.45 8.04 6.48
C ASP A 31 3.05 7.79 7.03
N GLU A 32 2.05 7.56 6.16
CA GLU A 32 0.70 7.19 6.60
C GLU A 32 0.70 5.81 7.24
N VAL A 33 1.44 4.84 6.70
CA VAL A 33 1.58 3.52 7.33
C VAL A 33 2.17 3.65 8.74
N ALA A 34 3.22 4.45 8.91
CA ALA A 34 3.82 4.70 10.23
C ALA A 34 2.83 5.34 11.20
N ARG A 35 2.02 6.30 10.73
CA ARG A 35 0.96 6.95 11.53
C ARG A 35 -0.15 5.99 11.93
N VAL A 36 -0.61 5.13 11.03
CA VAL A 36 -1.66 4.13 11.31
C VAL A 36 -1.20 3.09 12.33
N LEU A 37 0.09 2.74 12.30
CA LEU A 37 0.68 1.76 13.21
C LEU A 37 1.20 2.36 14.52
N GLU A 38 1.05 3.68 14.71
CA GLU A 38 1.56 4.37 15.88
C GLU A 38 1.04 3.74 17.18
N GLY A 39 1.96 3.35 18.07
CA GLY A 39 1.65 2.72 19.35
C GLY A 39 1.39 1.22 19.33
N LEU A 40 1.48 0.55 18.17
CA LEU A 40 1.38 -0.91 18.06
C LEU A 40 2.75 -1.58 18.11
N ASP A 41 2.91 -2.58 18.98
CA ASP A 41 4.08 -3.48 18.95
C ASP A 41 3.76 -4.75 18.16
N LEU A 42 4.33 -4.84 16.96
CA LEU A 42 4.17 -5.98 16.06
C LEU A 42 5.29 -7.03 16.21
N SER A 43 6.21 -6.86 17.17
CA SER A 43 7.35 -7.75 17.35
C SER A 43 6.90 -9.21 17.59
N GLY A 44 7.47 -10.11 16.78
CA GLY A 44 7.18 -11.55 16.82
C GLY A 44 5.74 -11.94 16.47
N LYS A 45 4.96 -11.04 15.85
CA LYS A 45 3.59 -11.32 15.40
C LYS A 45 3.58 -11.78 13.95
N THR A 46 2.56 -12.55 13.60
CA THR A 46 2.19 -12.83 12.21
C THR A 46 1.17 -11.77 11.77
N VAL A 47 1.47 -11.05 10.69
CA VAL A 47 0.64 -9.95 10.18
C VAL A 47 0.02 -10.35 8.83
N LEU A 48 -1.23 -9.93 8.58
CA LEU A 48 -1.94 -10.09 7.31
C LEU A 48 -2.31 -8.71 6.78
N ASP A 49 -1.89 -8.43 5.54
CA ASP A 49 -2.24 -7.21 4.80
C ASP A 49 -3.32 -7.54 3.76
N ILE A 50 -4.53 -7.00 3.95
CA ILE A 50 -5.70 -7.27 3.09
C ILE A 50 -5.81 -6.17 2.05
N GLY A 51 -5.69 -6.55 0.77
CA GLY A 51 -5.61 -5.57 -0.31
C GLY A 51 -4.22 -4.94 -0.39
N CYS A 52 -3.17 -5.76 -0.29
CA CYS A 52 -1.78 -5.34 -0.20
C CYS A 52 -1.22 -4.56 -1.42
N GLY A 53 -2.00 -4.42 -2.50
CA GLY A 53 -1.58 -3.72 -3.71
C GLY A 53 -0.29 -4.28 -4.30
N SER A 54 0.65 -3.40 -4.64
CA SER A 54 2.01 -3.76 -5.09
C SER A 54 2.87 -4.40 -3.99
N GLY A 55 2.41 -4.44 -2.73
CA GLY A 55 3.06 -5.12 -1.61
C GLY A 55 4.04 -4.28 -0.79
N ALA A 56 4.18 -2.97 -1.04
CA ALA A 56 5.15 -2.13 -0.32
C ALA A 56 4.95 -2.12 1.19
N ILE A 57 3.70 -2.12 1.67
CA ILE A 57 3.38 -2.15 3.10
C ILE A 57 3.88 -3.45 3.73
N ALA A 58 3.64 -4.60 3.10
CA ALA A 58 4.14 -5.89 3.57
C ALA A 58 5.67 -5.93 3.62
N VAL A 59 6.36 -5.38 2.60
CA VAL A 59 7.82 -5.27 2.60
C VAL A 59 8.32 -4.34 3.70
N LEU A 60 7.64 -3.21 3.94
CA LEU A 60 7.97 -2.25 4.99
C LEU A 60 7.83 -2.88 6.38
N LEU A 61 6.78 -3.66 6.61
CA LEU A 61 6.52 -4.36 7.88
C LEU A 61 7.47 -5.54 8.15
N ALA A 62 8.04 -6.14 7.10
CA ALA A 62 8.96 -7.27 7.22
C ALA A 62 10.42 -6.84 7.49
N ARG A 63 10.72 -5.54 7.39
CA ARG A 63 12.04 -4.95 7.65
C ARG A 63 12.19 -4.58 9.13
#